data_AF-F9ZUK9-F1
#
_entry.id   AF-F9ZUK9-F1
#
_cell.length_a   1.000
_cell.length_b   1.000
_cell.length_c   1.000
_cell.angle_alpha   90.00
_cell.angle_beta   90.00
_cell.angle_gamma   90.00
#
_symmetry.space_group_name_H-M   'P 1'
#
loop_
_entity.id
_entity.type
_entity.pdbx_description
1 polymer ?
#
loop_
_entity_poly.entity_id
_entity_poly.type
_entity_poly.pdbx_seq_one_letter_code
_entity_poly.pdbx_strand_id
1 'polypeptide(L)' 'MRETSAMVGLSIAEEYIIGVKNYLQISLRMMAVLEVVPLSIGDDFGPVFRA' A
#
# COMPACT_ATOMS: atom_id res chain seq x y z
N MET A 1 -2.44 11.75 6.47
CA MET A 1 -2.97 11.62 5.08
C MET A 1 -2.55 12.79 4.20
N ARG A 2 -2.89 14.06 4.51
CA ARG A 2 -2.42 15.21 3.70
C ARG A 2 -0.90 15.30 3.62
N GLU A 3 -0.17 15.08 4.72
CA GLU A 3 1.30 15.05 4.70
C GLU A 3 1.85 13.90 3.84
N THR A 4 1.36 12.68 4.04
CA THR A 4 1.80 11.50 3.28
C THR A 4 1.54 11.64 1.79
N SER A 5 0.36 12.16 1.39
CA SER A 5 0.04 12.39 -0.01
C SER A 5 0.92 13.48 -0.62
N ALA A 6 1.19 14.57 0.12
CA ALA A 6 2.09 15.63 -0.32
C ALA A 6 3.54 15.14 -0.49
N MET A 7 4.03 14.27 0.39
CA MET A 7 5.37 13.67 0.29
C MET A 7 5.58 12.87 -1.00
N VAL A 8 4.53 12.26 -1.55
CA VAL A 8 4.57 11.51 -2.82
C VAL A 8 4.07 12.34 -4.01
N GLY A 9 3.87 13.65 -3.84
CA GLY A 9 3.45 14.57 -4.90
C GLY A 9 1.97 14.46 -5.29
N LEU A 10 1.12 13.85 -4.45
CA LEU A 10 -0.31 13.69 -4.71
C LEU A 10 -1.12 14.74 -3.94
N SER A 11 -1.86 15.56 -4.70
CA SER A 11 -2.91 16.42 -4.17
C SER A 11 -4.24 15.66 -4.18
N ILE A 12 -4.89 15.57 -3.02
CA ILE A 12 -6.20 14.93 -2.86
C ILE A 12 -7.23 16.05 -2.68
N ALA A 13 -8.19 16.15 -3.60
CA ALA A 13 -9.29 17.10 -3.46
C ALA A 13 -10.13 16.81 -2.20
N GLU A 14 -10.70 17.83 -1.58
CA GLU A 14 -11.30 17.71 -0.25
C GLU A 14 -12.46 16.72 -0.21
N GLU A 15 -13.26 16.67 -1.26
CA GLU A 15 -14.38 15.75 -1.45
C GLU A 15 -13.96 14.27 -1.45
N TYR A 16 -12.70 13.96 -1.78
CA TYR A 16 -12.20 12.59 -1.85
C TYR A 16 -11.46 12.13 -0.60
N ILE A 17 -11.16 13.03 0.36
CA ILE A 17 -10.35 12.70 1.55
C ILE A 17 -10.94 11.52 2.34
N ILE A 18 -12.26 11.50 2.54
CA ILE A 18 -12.94 10.44 3.28
C ILE A 18 -12.85 9.12 2.52
N GLY A 19 -13.09 9.15 1.20
CA GLY A 19 -13.01 7.96 0.35
C GLY A 19 -11.61 7.35 0.38
N VAL A 20 -10.57 8.16 0.17
CA VAL A 20 -9.18 7.70 0.23
C VAL A 20 -8.85 7.10 1.59
N LYS A 21 -9.35 7.69 2.69
CA LYS A 21 -9.13 7.18 4.05
C LYS A 21 -9.74 5.78 4.22
N ASN A 22 -10.95 5.59 3.73
CA ASN A 22 -11.65 4.31 3.84
C ASN A 22 -10.95 3.21 3.04
N TYR A 23 -10.52 3.51 1.81
CA TYR A 23 -9.77 2.55 1.00
C TYR A 23 -8.39 2.23 1.58
N LEU A 24 -7.72 3.22 2.18
CA LEU A 24 -6.47 2.98 2.90
C LEU A 24 -6.68 2.01 4.07
N GLN A 25 -7.76 2.18 4.84
CA GLN A 25 -8.06 1.26 5.96
C GLN A 25 -8.29 -0.18 5.48
N ILE A 26 -8.95 -0.39 4.34
CA ILE A 26 -9.12 -1.71 3.74
C ILE A 26 -7.76 -2.29 3.34
N SER A 27 -6.93 -1.48 2.68
CA SER A 27 -5.59 -1.89 2.23
C SER A 27 -4.69 -2.31 3.40
N LEU A 28 -4.75 -1.58 4.52
CA LEU A 28 -4.02 -1.93 5.74
C LEU A 28 -4.47 -3.26 6.35
N ARG A 29 -5.78 -3.58 6.28
CA ARG A 29 -6.28 -4.89 6.72
C ARG A 29 -5.79 -6.02 5.83
N MET A 30 -5.73 -5.80 4.51
CA MET A 30 -5.17 -6.78 3.57
C MET A 30 -3.68 -6.99 3.81
N MET A 31 -2.94 -5.91 4.07
CA MET A 31 -1.52 -5.97 4.44
C MET A 31 -1.30 -6.83 5.68
N ALA A 32 -2.10 -6.65 6.73
CA ALA A 32 -1.98 -7.45 7.96
C ALA A 32 -2.19 -8.96 7.72
N VAL A 33 -2.99 -9.35 6.72
CA VAL A 33 -3.14 -10.76 6.31
C VAL A 33 -1.87 -11.27 5.59
N LEU A 34 -1.19 -10.41 4.84
CA LEU A 34 0.05 -10.77 4.15
C LEU A 34 1.24 -10.84 5.11
N GLU A 35 1.29 -10.02 6.15
CA GLU A 35 2.39 -9.99 7.13
C GLU A 35 2.53 -11.30 7.93
N VAL A 36 1.45 -12.07 8.09
CA VAL A 36 1.49 -13.37 8.78
C VAL A 36 1.93 -14.52 7.88
N VAL A 37 2.15 -14.27 6.58
CA VAL A 37 2.67 -15.28 5.66
C VAL A 37 4.17 -15.48 5.95
N PRO A 38 4.60 -16.70 6.31
CA PRO A 38 6.01 -16.95 6.57
C PRO A 38 6.80 -16.89 5.26
N LEU A 39 7.63 -15.85 5.13
CA LEU A 39 8.55 -15.70 4.00
C LEU A 39 9.93 -16.23 4.37
N SER A 40 10.50 -17.04 3.48
CA SER A 40 11.88 -17.51 3.55
C SER A 40 12.80 -16.60 2.72
N ILE A 41 14.09 -16.55 3.06
CA ILE A 41 15.09 -15.77 2.31
C ILE A 41 15.21 -16.29 0.86
N GLY A 42 14.80 -17.54 0.60
CA GLY A 42 14.80 -18.14 -0.74
C GLY A 42 13.50 -17.93 -1.51
N ASP A 43 12.49 -17.28 -0.92
CA ASP A 43 11.23 -17.01 -1.60
C ASP A 43 11.45 -15.92 -2.65
N ASP A 44 11.09 -16.23 -3.89
CA ASP A 44 11.27 -15.30 -5.01
C ASP A 44 10.32 -14.10 -4.84
N PHE A 45 10.84 -12.88 -5.03
CA PHE A 45 10.08 -11.64 -4.79
C PHE A 45 8.97 -11.37 -5.83
N GLY A 46 8.79 -12.27 -6.79
CA GLY A 46 7.88 -12.14 -7.92
C GLY A 46 8.60 -12.41 -9.25
N PRO A 47 7.99 -12.06 -10.40
CA PRO A 47 8.60 -12.29 -11.71
C PRO A 47 9.90 -11.48 -11.85
N VAL A 48 11.03 -12.17 -11.80
CA VAL A 48 12.35 -11.59 -12.08
C VAL A 48 12.52 -11.49 -13.59
N PHE A 49 12.54 -10.27 -14.12
CA PHE A 49 12.85 -10.05 -15.53
C PHE A 49 14.33 -10.39 -15.75
N ARG A 50 14.61 -11.39 -16.59
CA ARG A 50 15.98 -11.76 -17.01
C ARG A 50 16.18 -11.23 -18.43
N ALA A 51 17.16 -10.35 -18.58
CA ALA A 51 17.57 -9.76 -19.87
C ALA A 51 18.27 -10.80 -20.76
#